data_AF-A0A920Q5G6-F1
#
_entry.id   AF-A0A920Q5G6-F1
#
_cell.length_a   1.000
_cell.length_b   1.000
_cell.length_c   1.000
_cell.angle_alpha   90.00
_cell.angle_beta   90.00
_cell.angle_gamma   90.00
#
_symmetry.space_group_name_H-M   'P 1'
#
loop_
_entity.id
_entity.type
_entity.pdbx_description
1 polymer ?
#
loop_
_entity_poly.entity_id
_entity_poly.type
_entity_poly.pdbx_seq_one_letter_code
_entity_poly.pdbx_strand_id
1 'polypeptide(L)'
;MLLEEALTAATIEWGNYGPLEYWVAGIDVPAAEELADQYCSRRISRGQGWFPSKESCLTQNHTAKFLPAQAAEMAVGITQGRTGTSSAGRNGDREWGIHLFSSSYPLCFDDGSRCAYGDDQKTVFHEYFHAVQHSHVFTLDRDERDALLDGPSGGVWFVEGGAEYMAQITTQRLRDSGTLTASTWNPLADRMEWKINRVKERLAADPGLKISEIPYGPDQNIAYDYGTWALAYLADMVGPDALLDSFYANLNDLGWEESFIRTYGMGSVAFIDEFEEFLELPLTEQLAILP
;
A
#
# COMPACT_ATOMS: atom_id res chain seq x y z
N MET A 1 9.49 -19.72 -1.99
CA MET A 1 8.85 -18.90 -3.04
C MET A 1 8.95 -17.44 -2.61
N LEU A 2 9.32 -16.49 -3.48
CA LEU A 2 9.65 -15.11 -3.08
C LEU A 2 8.47 -14.32 -2.48
N LEU A 3 7.24 -14.61 -2.93
CA LEU A 3 6.02 -14.06 -2.32
C LEU A 3 5.85 -14.48 -0.85
N GLU A 4 6.05 -15.77 -0.55
CA GLU A 4 5.97 -16.29 0.82
C GLU A 4 7.08 -15.73 1.70
N GLU A 5 8.29 -15.56 1.15
CA GLU A 5 9.41 -14.90 1.85
C GLU A 5 9.01 -13.48 2.25
N ALA A 6 8.53 -12.67 1.29
CA ALA A 6 8.14 -11.29 1.55
C ALA A 6 7.00 -11.19 2.56
N LEU A 7 5.94 -12.00 2.43
CA LEU A 7 4.84 -12.03 3.41
C LEU A 7 5.31 -12.46 4.80
N THR A 8 6.17 -13.48 4.87
CA THR A 8 6.71 -13.97 6.15
C THR A 8 7.59 -12.92 6.80
N ALA A 9 8.45 -12.25 6.03
CA ALA A 9 9.31 -11.18 6.52
C ALA A 9 8.48 -9.99 7.04
N ALA A 10 7.46 -9.55 6.30
CA ALA A 10 6.54 -8.50 6.76
C ALA A 10 5.79 -8.90 8.05
N THR A 11 5.38 -10.16 8.14
CA THR A 11 4.72 -10.72 9.33
C THR A 11 5.65 -10.74 10.56
N ILE A 12 6.92 -11.10 10.36
CA ILE A 12 7.93 -11.08 11.43
C ILE A 12 8.22 -9.66 11.87
N GLU A 13 8.33 -8.75 10.90
CA GLU A 13 8.70 -7.36 11.13
C GLU A 13 7.63 -6.57 11.89
N TRP A 14 6.38 -6.60 11.41
CA TRP A 14 5.32 -5.76 11.96
C TRP A 14 4.35 -6.52 12.88
N GLY A 15 4.51 -7.83 13.00
CA GLY A 15 3.63 -8.71 13.76
C GLY A 15 2.60 -9.43 12.91
N ASN A 16 2.05 -10.52 13.46
CA ASN A 16 1.08 -11.37 12.77
C ASN A 16 -0.35 -10.87 12.96
N TYR A 17 -0.90 -10.27 11.90
CA TYR A 17 -2.27 -9.76 11.85
C TYR A 17 -3.24 -10.70 11.13
N GLY A 18 -2.93 -12.00 11.07
CA GLY A 18 -3.81 -13.00 10.47
C GLY A 18 -5.14 -13.19 11.20
N PRO A 19 -6.08 -13.92 10.58
CA PRO A 19 -5.90 -14.74 9.38
C PRO A 19 -5.84 -13.95 8.07
N LEU A 20 -5.01 -14.43 7.13
CA LEU A 20 -4.78 -13.82 5.82
C LEU A 20 -5.14 -14.80 4.69
N GLU A 21 -5.68 -14.29 3.59
CA GLU A 21 -5.80 -15.01 2.33
C GLU A 21 -5.19 -14.18 1.20
N TYR A 22 -4.31 -14.74 0.38
CA TYR A 22 -3.68 -14.03 -0.73
C TYR A 22 -3.97 -14.75 -2.04
N TRP A 23 -4.65 -14.08 -2.98
CA TRP A 23 -5.07 -14.63 -4.28
C TRP A 23 -4.28 -13.99 -5.41
N VAL A 24 -3.46 -14.79 -6.09
CA VAL A 24 -2.57 -14.31 -7.15
C VAL A 24 -3.12 -14.71 -8.51
N ALA A 25 -3.35 -13.74 -9.39
CA ALA A 25 -3.67 -14.02 -10.79
C ALA A 25 -2.42 -14.58 -11.51
N GLY A 26 -2.60 -15.66 -12.27
CA GLY A 26 -1.63 -16.10 -13.25
C GLY A 26 -1.67 -15.25 -14.52
N ILE A 27 -1.10 -15.78 -15.61
CA ILE A 27 -1.21 -15.18 -16.96
C ILE A 27 -2.17 -15.97 -17.88
N ASP A 28 -2.63 -17.14 -17.45
CA ASP A 28 -3.62 -17.94 -18.18
C ASP A 28 -5.03 -17.52 -17.78
N VAL A 29 -5.77 -16.93 -18.72
CA VAL A 29 -7.12 -16.39 -18.45
C VAL A 29 -8.11 -17.48 -18.03
N PRO A 30 -8.22 -18.63 -18.74
CA PRO A 30 -9.11 -19.71 -18.29
C PRO A 30 -8.80 -20.21 -16.87
N ALA A 31 -7.53 -20.39 -16.52
CA ALA A 31 -7.14 -20.77 -15.15
C ALA A 31 -7.48 -19.68 -14.13
N ALA A 32 -7.38 -18.39 -14.49
CA ALA A 32 -7.77 -17.29 -13.63
C ALA A 32 -9.31 -17.20 -13.44
N GLU A 33 -10.10 -17.57 -14.46
CA GLU A 33 -11.56 -17.72 -14.34
C GLU A 33 -11.92 -18.88 -13.39
N GLU A 34 -11.23 -20.02 -13.49
CA GLU A 34 -11.38 -21.13 -12.56
C GLU A 34 -10.95 -20.73 -11.13
N LEU A 35 -9.93 -19.90 -10.97
CA LEU A 35 -9.51 -19.39 -9.67
C LEU A 35 -10.57 -18.45 -9.07
N ALA A 36 -11.17 -17.58 -9.87
CA ALA A 36 -12.28 -16.73 -9.44
C ALA A 36 -13.51 -17.56 -9.03
N ASP A 37 -13.79 -18.63 -9.77
CA ASP A 37 -14.84 -19.61 -9.47
C ASP A 37 -14.61 -20.31 -8.11
N GLN A 38 -13.36 -20.72 -7.83
CA GLN A 38 -12.95 -21.28 -6.54
C GLN A 38 -13.08 -20.26 -5.41
N TYR A 39 -12.62 -19.03 -5.63
CA TYR A 39 -12.75 -17.93 -4.67
C TYR A 39 -14.23 -17.74 -4.28
N CYS A 40 -15.12 -17.57 -5.26
CA CYS A 40 -16.55 -17.38 -5.00
C CYS A 40 -17.20 -18.60 -4.31
N SER A 41 -16.84 -19.83 -4.71
CA SER A 41 -17.31 -21.04 -4.03
C SER A 41 -16.92 -21.07 -2.56
N ARG A 42 -15.67 -20.70 -2.25
CA ARG A 42 -15.15 -20.62 -0.88
C ARG A 42 -15.92 -19.58 -0.08
N ARG A 43 -16.15 -18.39 -0.64
CA ARG A 43 -16.92 -17.33 0.00
C ARG A 43 -18.34 -17.79 0.39
N ILE A 44 -19.06 -18.42 -0.54
CA ILE A 44 -20.42 -18.95 -0.30
C ILE A 44 -20.42 -20.05 0.77
N SER A 45 -19.53 -21.04 0.63
CA SER A 45 -19.48 -22.18 1.56
C SER A 45 -19.18 -21.77 3.01
N ARG A 46 -18.55 -20.61 3.21
CA ARG A 46 -18.23 -20.04 4.52
C ARG A 46 -19.22 -18.99 5.00
N GLY A 47 -20.26 -18.68 4.22
CA GLY A 47 -21.19 -17.59 4.53
C GLY A 47 -20.51 -16.22 4.57
N GLN A 48 -19.39 -16.05 3.85
CA GLN A 48 -18.58 -14.84 3.83
C GLN A 48 -18.84 -14.10 2.51
N GLY A 49 -19.87 -13.26 2.46
CA GLY A 49 -20.20 -12.44 1.30
C GLY A 49 -21.67 -12.05 1.23
N TRP A 50 -21.95 -10.89 0.64
CA TRP A 50 -23.29 -10.31 0.51
C TRP A 50 -23.97 -10.62 -0.84
N PHE A 51 -23.57 -11.68 -1.53
CA PHE A 51 -24.12 -12.04 -2.84
C PHE A 51 -25.09 -13.22 -2.76
N PRO A 52 -26.22 -13.17 -3.50
CA PRO A 52 -27.24 -14.23 -3.49
C PRO A 52 -26.81 -15.54 -4.18
N SER A 53 -25.76 -15.51 -5.00
CA SER A 53 -25.27 -16.68 -5.73
C SER A 53 -23.81 -16.53 -6.16
N LYS A 54 -23.25 -17.61 -6.70
CA LYS A 54 -21.89 -17.64 -7.24
C LYS A 54 -21.72 -16.75 -8.45
N GLU A 55 -22.71 -16.74 -9.33
CA GLU A 55 -22.78 -15.89 -10.50
C GLU A 55 -22.79 -14.42 -10.10
N SER A 56 -23.52 -14.08 -9.02
CA SER A 56 -23.50 -12.73 -8.47
C SER A 56 -22.13 -12.37 -7.88
N CYS A 57 -21.44 -13.30 -7.22
CA CYS A 57 -20.07 -13.07 -6.75
C CYS A 57 -19.11 -12.79 -7.92
N LEU A 58 -19.12 -13.62 -8.95
CA LEU A 58 -18.26 -13.48 -10.14
C LEU A 58 -18.47 -12.14 -10.86
N THR A 59 -19.68 -11.59 -10.81
CA THR A 59 -20.07 -10.37 -11.51
C THR A 59 -20.11 -9.11 -10.65
N GLN A 60 -19.91 -9.19 -9.33
CA GLN A 60 -19.98 -8.02 -8.44
C GLN A 60 -18.77 -7.89 -7.51
N ASN A 61 -18.08 -8.98 -7.17
CA ASN A 61 -16.97 -8.94 -6.23
C ASN A 61 -15.66 -8.50 -6.90
N HIS A 62 -14.91 -7.62 -6.24
CA HIS A 62 -13.66 -7.09 -6.78
C HIS A 62 -12.65 -8.20 -7.11
N THR A 63 -12.27 -9.04 -6.13
CA THR A 63 -11.26 -10.10 -6.35
C THR A 63 -11.66 -11.07 -7.46
N ALA A 64 -12.95 -11.46 -7.53
CA ALA A 64 -13.42 -12.38 -8.56
C ALA A 64 -13.29 -11.80 -9.99
N LYS A 65 -13.53 -10.50 -10.18
CA LYS A 65 -13.34 -9.82 -11.47
C LYS A 65 -11.88 -9.52 -11.75
N PHE A 66 -11.15 -9.14 -10.70
CA PHE A 66 -9.78 -8.69 -10.76
C PHE A 66 -8.86 -9.80 -11.28
N LEU A 67 -9.01 -11.04 -10.81
CA LEU A 67 -8.14 -12.16 -11.18
C LEU A 67 -8.08 -12.40 -12.71
N PRO A 68 -9.20 -12.66 -13.43
CA PRO A 68 -9.16 -12.86 -14.88
C PRO A 68 -8.78 -11.59 -15.66
N ALA A 69 -9.20 -10.41 -15.18
CA ALA A 69 -8.83 -9.14 -15.82
C ALA A 69 -7.31 -8.91 -15.78
N GLN A 70 -6.69 -9.15 -14.63
CA GLN A 70 -5.24 -9.03 -14.46
C GLN A 70 -4.48 -10.12 -15.19
N ALA A 71 -5.00 -11.34 -15.29
CA ALA A 71 -4.38 -12.38 -16.10
C ALA A 71 -4.31 -11.96 -17.59
N ALA A 72 -5.39 -11.39 -18.12
CA ALA A 72 -5.43 -10.89 -19.50
C ALA A 72 -4.47 -9.70 -19.70
N GLU A 73 -4.47 -8.74 -18.78
CA GLU A 73 -3.59 -7.56 -18.84
C GLU A 73 -2.11 -7.97 -18.80
N MET A 74 -1.74 -8.86 -17.88
CA MET A 74 -0.37 -9.34 -17.74
C MET A 74 0.07 -10.17 -18.94
N ALA A 75 -0.78 -11.06 -19.45
CA ALA A 75 -0.48 -11.84 -20.65
C ALA A 75 -0.13 -10.94 -21.85
N VAL A 76 -0.93 -9.89 -22.09
CA VAL A 76 -0.67 -8.92 -23.17
C VAL A 76 0.58 -8.10 -22.86
N GLY A 77 0.69 -7.55 -21.65
CA GLY A 77 1.82 -6.70 -21.26
C GLY A 77 3.17 -7.41 -21.41
N ILE A 78 3.27 -8.68 -21.03
CA ILE A 78 4.50 -9.46 -21.15
C ILE A 78 4.95 -9.58 -22.60
N THR A 79 4.01 -9.80 -23.54
CA THR A 79 4.30 -9.85 -24.98
C THR A 79 4.75 -8.51 -25.55
N GLN A 80 4.34 -7.41 -24.92
CA GLN A 80 4.70 -6.03 -25.29
C GLN A 80 5.95 -5.52 -24.57
N GLY A 81 6.63 -6.38 -23.80
CA GLY A 81 7.86 -6.01 -23.11
C GLY A 81 7.64 -5.24 -21.79
N ARG A 82 6.49 -5.44 -21.12
CA ARG A 82 6.23 -4.86 -19.79
C ARG A 82 7.40 -5.12 -18.84
N THR A 83 7.83 -4.05 -18.19
CA THR A 83 8.75 -4.03 -17.06
C THR A 83 8.01 -3.42 -15.87
N GLY A 84 8.28 -3.88 -14.66
CA GLY A 84 7.76 -3.27 -13.43
C GLY A 84 6.48 -3.89 -12.86
N THR A 85 5.76 -3.07 -12.09
CA THR A 85 5.00 -3.48 -10.91
C THR A 85 3.73 -4.27 -11.17
N SER A 86 3.47 -5.18 -10.24
CA SER A 86 2.20 -5.87 -10.06
C SER A 86 1.12 -4.90 -9.56
N SER A 87 -0.14 -5.16 -9.95
CA SER A 87 -1.30 -4.55 -9.32
C SER A 87 -1.67 -5.40 -8.11
N ALA A 88 -1.87 -4.79 -6.94
CA ALA A 88 -2.28 -5.50 -5.75
C ALA A 88 -3.27 -4.65 -4.95
N GLY A 89 -3.91 -5.27 -3.96
CA GLY A 89 -4.80 -4.57 -3.06
C GLY A 89 -5.22 -5.45 -1.89
N ARG A 90 -5.44 -4.82 -0.74
CA ARG A 90 -6.26 -5.36 0.35
C ARG A 90 -7.73 -5.24 -0.04
N ASN A 91 -8.41 -6.37 -0.01
CA ASN A 91 -9.75 -6.62 -0.48
C ASN A 91 -10.61 -7.22 0.63
N GLY A 92 -11.91 -7.32 0.34
CA GLY A 92 -12.87 -8.02 1.20
C GLY A 92 -13.49 -7.13 2.28
N ASP A 93 -14.38 -7.75 3.06
CA ASP A 93 -15.18 -7.06 4.07
C ASP A 93 -14.67 -7.34 5.48
N ARG A 94 -14.75 -6.31 6.33
CA ARG A 94 -14.33 -6.35 7.73
C ARG A 94 -14.96 -7.52 8.51
N GLU A 95 -16.24 -7.80 8.27
CA GLU A 95 -17.01 -8.83 8.95
C GLU A 95 -16.55 -10.26 8.61
N TRP A 96 -15.79 -10.45 7.54
CA TRP A 96 -15.27 -11.77 7.20
C TRP A 96 -14.18 -12.23 8.18
N GLY A 97 -13.61 -11.30 8.96
CA GLY A 97 -12.59 -11.60 9.95
C GLY A 97 -11.29 -12.12 9.32
N ILE A 98 -11.00 -11.73 8.08
CA ILE A 98 -9.78 -12.05 7.34
C ILE A 98 -9.26 -10.78 6.67
N HIS A 99 -7.93 -10.64 6.54
CA HIS A 99 -7.40 -9.75 5.51
C HIS A 99 -7.26 -10.54 4.22
N LEU A 100 -8.02 -10.12 3.22
CA LEU A 100 -7.98 -10.73 1.90
C LEU A 100 -7.12 -9.85 1.01
N PHE A 101 -6.14 -10.43 0.33
CA PHE A 101 -5.34 -9.74 -0.67
C PHE A 101 -5.58 -10.38 -2.03
N SER A 102 -5.49 -9.57 -3.09
CA SER A 102 -5.33 -10.11 -4.43
C SER A 102 -4.34 -9.31 -5.22
N SER A 103 -3.54 -9.98 -6.05
CA SER A 103 -2.58 -9.33 -6.94
C SER A 103 -2.58 -9.91 -8.34
N SER A 104 -2.05 -9.14 -9.29
CA SER A 104 -1.65 -9.63 -10.61
C SER A 104 -0.49 -10.61 -10.49
N TYR A 105 -0.08 -11.15 -11.62
CA TYR A 105 1.12 -11.97 -11.74
C TYR A 105 2.36 -11.23 -11.20
N PRO A 106 3.13 -11.81 -10.27
CA PRO A 106 4.33 -11.19 -9.71
C PRO A 106 5.50 -11.34 -10.69
N LEU A 107 5.46 -10.51 -11.74
CA LEU A 107 6.36 -10.62 -12.89
C LEU A 107 7.83 -10.52 -12.49
N CYS A 108 8.17 -9.66 -11.52
CA CYS A 108 9.55 -9.47 -11.13
C CYS A 108 10.05 -10.69 -10.37
N PHE A 109 9.24 -11.32 -9.52
CA PHE A 109 9.60 -12.58 -8.87
C PHE A 109 9.83 -13.74 -9.85
N ASP A 110 9.05 -13.80 -10.92
CA ASP A 110 9.17 -14.87 -11.92
C ASP A 110 10.33 -14.62 -12.90
N ASP A 111 10.46 -13.40 -13.41
CA ASP A 111 11.45 -13.02 -14.42
C ASP A 111 12.24 -11.78 -13.98
N GLY A 112 13.26 -12.02 -13.15
CA GLY A 112 14.19 -10.99 -12.66
C GLY A 112 15.00 -10.28 -13.76
N SER A 113 14.92 -10.71 -15.03
CA SER A 113 15.51 -9.99 -16.15
C SER A 113 14.66 -8.80 -16.62
N ARG A 114 13.38 -8.75 -16.25
CA ARG A 114 12.43 -7.69 -16.64
C ARG A 114 12.31 -6.58 -15.61
N CYS A 115 12.45 -6.90 -14.34
CA CYS A 115 12.41 -5.95 -13.25
C CYS A 115 13.05 -6.55 -11.99
N ALA A 116 13.38 -5.67 -11.04
CA ALA A 116 14.05 -6.09 -9.83
C ALA A 116 13.05 -6.78 -8.88
N TYR A 117 13.45 -7.87 -8.21
CA TYR A 117 12.64 -8.50 -7.15
C TYR A 117 12.14 -7.51 -6.08
N GLY A 118 12.87 -6.41 -5.85
CA GLY A 118 12.51 -5.34 -4.93
C GLY A 118 11.16 -4.70 -5.24
N ASP A 119 10.74 -4.64 -6.51
CA ASP A 119 9.45 -4.08 -6.91
C ASP A 119 8.28 -4.91 -6.37
N ASP A 120 8.33 -6.24 -6.54
CA ASP A 120 7.30 -7.15 -6.01
C ASP A 120 7.44 -7.35 -4.49
N GLN A 121 8.68 -7.39 -3.94
CA GLN A 121 8.90 -7.39 -2.48
C GLN A 121 8.23 -6.19 -1.82
N LYS A 122 8.46 -4.98 -2.34
CA LYS A 122 7.83 -3.75 -1.85
C LYS A 122 6.32 -3.85 -1.93
N THR A 123 5.78 -4.30 -3.06
CA THR A 123 4.34 -4.42 -3.25
C THR A 123 3.71 -5.34 -2.20
N VAL A 124 4.33 -6.46 -1.88
CA VAL A 124 3.86 -7.37 -0.82
C VAL A 124 3.88 -6.69 0.56
N PHE A 125 4.95 -5.94 0.88
CA PHE A 125 5.04 -5.20 2.13
C PHE A 125 4.02 -4.06 2.20
N HIS A 126 3.77 -3.34 1.10
CA HIS A 126 2.76 -2.29 1.01
C HIS A 126 1.39 -2.84 1.37
N GLU A 127 0.97 -3.93 0.71
CA GLU A 127 -0.31 -4.55 0.98
C GLU A 127 -0.39 -5.11 2.40
N TYR A 128 0.66 -5.76 2.89
CA TYR A 128 0.67 -6.25 4.26
C TYR A 128 0.55 -5.10 5.27
N PHE A 129 1.15 -3.94 4.99
CA PHE A 129 1.03 -2.78 5.87
C PHE A 129 -0.42 -2.31 5.97
N HIS A 130 -1.24 -2.42 4.93
CA HIS A 130 -2.69 -2.17 5.07
C HIS A 130 -3.35 -3.14 6.07
N ALA A 131 -2.90 -4.40 6.18
CA ALA A 131 -3.39 -5.26 7.27
C ALA A 131 -2.96 -4.76 8.65
N VAL A 132 -1.75 -4.22 8.80
CA VAL A 132 -1.29 -3.56 10.04
C VAL A 132 -2.20 -2.39 10.37
N GLN A 133 -2.41 -1.46 9.43
CA GLN A 133 -3.25 -0.28 9.61
C GLN A 133 -4.68 -0.65 10.03
N HIS A 134 -5.32 -1.54 9.27
CA HIS A 134 -6.69 -1.96 9.56
C HIS A 134 -6.83 -2.74 10.87
N SER A 135 -5.78 -3.41 11.33
CA SER A 135 -5.81 -4.15 12.61
C SER A 135 -5.73 -3.23 13.83
N HIS A 136 -5.26 -1.99 13.64
CA HIS A 136 -5.25 -0.95 14.68
C HIS A 136 -6.56 -0.15 14.74
N VAL A 137 -7.58 -0.51 13.96
CA VAL A 137 -8.92 0.06 14.09
C VAL A 137 -9.85 -1.05 14.55
N PHE A 138 -10.64 -0.85 15.60
CA PHE A 138 -11.43 -1.92 16.23
C PHE A 138 -12.91 -1.94 15.84
N THR A 139 -13.44 -0.81 15.37
CA THR A 139 -14.85 -0.73 14.96
C THR A 139 -15.18 -1.62 13.75
N LEU A 140 -16.42 -2.11 13.72
CA LEU A 140 -17.01 -2.79 12.56
C LEU A 140 -17.77 -1.81 11.67
N ASP A 141 -18.11 -0.63 12.19
CA ASP A 141 -18.77 0.41 11.42
C ASP A 141 -17.85 0.91 10.31
N ARG A 142 -18.39 1.00 9.10
CA ARG A 142 -17.60 1.37 7.92
C ARG A 142 -17.20 2.84 7.98
N ASP A 143 -18.11 3.72 8.29
CA ASP A 143 -17.88 5.16 8.23
C ASP A 143 -16.93 5.59 9.36
N GLU A 144 -17.08 5.01 10.55
CA GLU A 144 -16.15 5.24 11.67
C GLU A 144 -14.75 4.70 11.34
N ARG A 145 -14.64 3.53 10.73
CA ARG A 145 -13.34 2.97 10.33
C ARG A 145 -12.67 3.82 9.26
N ASP A 146 -13.41 4.21 8.23
CA ASP A 146 -12.89 5.00 7.13
C ASP A 146 -12.44 6.40 7.67
N ALA A 147 -13.19 6.99 8.62
CA ALA A 147 -12.77 8.22 9.32
C ALA A 147 -11.50 8.06 10.19
N LEU A 148 -11.33 6.89 10.82
CA LEU A 148 -10.12 6.57 11.60
C LEU A 148 -8.89 6.28 10.74
N LEU A 149 -9.05 5.87 9.48
CA LEU A 149 -7.91 5.60 8.59
C LEU A 149 -7.56 6.81 7.73
N ASP A 150 -8.55 7.37 7.04
CA ASP A 150 -8.35 8.39 6.01
C ASP A 150 -8.26 9.81 6.60
N GLY A 151 -8.65 9.97 7.87
CA GLY A 151 -8.65 11.26 8.56
C GLY A 151 -9.70 12.25 8.02
N PRO A 152 -9.70 13.49 8.53
CA PRO A 152 -10.76 14.48 8.27
C PRO A 152 -10.85 14.93 6.80
N SER A 153 -9.79 14.74 6.01
CA SER A 153 -9.74 15.16 4.60
C SER A 153 -9.96 14.01 3.61
N GLY A 154 -10.17 12.77 4.07
CA GLY A 154 -10.24 11.59 3.18
C GLY A 154 -8.90 11.32 2.48
N GLY A 155 -7.79 11.58 3.18
CA GLY A 155 -6.47 11.74 2.59
C GLY A 155 -5.80 10.40 2.24
N VAL A 156 -5.88 10.03 0.96
CA VAL A 156 -5.09 8.94 0.35
C VAL A 156 -3.62 9.03 0.75
N TRP A 157 -3.09 10.25 0.87
CA TRP A 157 -1.70 10.51 1.21
C TRP A 157 -1.27 9.83 2.52
N PHE A 158 -2.11 9.76 3.55
CA PHE A 158 -1.69 9.23 4.84
C PHE A 158 -1.71 7.71 4.85
N VAL A 159 -2.82 7.10 4.42
CA VAL A 159 -2.98 5.64 4.41
C VAL A 159 -2.05 5.00 3.39
N GLU A 160 -2.07 5.45 2.14
CA GLU A 160 -1.27 4.87 1.06
C GLU A 160 0.18 5.34 1.12
N GLY A 161 0.43 6.59 1.52
CA GLY A 161 1.78 7.08 1.76
C GLY A 161 2.45 6.39 2.94
N GLY A 162 1.70 6.05 4.01
CA GLY A 162 2.19 5.25 5.12
C GLY A 162 2.55 3.83 4.70
N ALA A 163 1.67 3.15 3.95
CA ALA A 163 1.97 1.83 3.42
C ALA A 163 3.20 1.84 2.49
N GLU A 164 3.29 2.83 1.61
CA GLU A 164 4.39 2.95 0.66
C GLU A 164 5.70 3.31 1.39
N TYR A 165 5.71 4.30 2.30
CA TYR A 165 6.89 4.68 3.08
C TYR A 165 7.42 3.47 3.86
N MET A 166 6.55 2.82 4.65
CA MET A 166 6.93 1.69 5.48
C MET A 166 7.46 0.53 4.64
N ALA A 167 6.86 0.25 3.48
CA ALA A 167 7.37 -0.77 2.56
C ALA A 167 8.73 -0.39 1.95
N GLN A 168 8.93 0.88 1.58
CA GLN A 168 10.16 1.37 0.95
C GLN A 168 11.36 1.26 1.90
N ILE A 169 11.23 1.74 3.15
CA ILE A 169 12.31 1.72 4.15
C ILE A 169 12.56 0.32 4.70
N THR A 170 11.50 -0.43 4.98
CA THR A 170 11.61 -1.75 5.62
C THR A 170 12.22 -2.75 4.67
N THR A 171 11.75 -2.82 3.43
CA THR A 171 12.32 -3.77 2.47
C THR A 171 13.78 -3.43 2.14
N GLN A 172 14.16 -2.14 2.17
CA GLN A 172 15.56 -1.73 2.02
C GLN A 172 16.41 -2.29 3.16
N ARG A 173 16.06 -1.97 4.41
CA ARG A 173 16.78 -2.46 5.59
C ARG A 173 16.85 -3.99 5.61
N LEU A 174 15.76 -4.69 5.28
CA LEU A 174 15.73 -6.14 5.29
C LEU A 174 16.57 -6.77 4.16
N ARG A 175 16.67 -6.14 2.99
CA ARG A 175 17.64 -6.57 1.96
C ARG A 175 19.08 -6.33 2.39
N ASP A 176 19.37 -5.17 2.97
CA ASP A 176 20.73 -4.81 3.42
C ASP A 176 21.22 -5.73 4.54
N SER A 177 20.31 -6.21 5.39
CA SER A 177 20.60 -7.23 6.42
C SER A 177 20.74 -8.66 5.87
N GLY A 178 20.37 -8.91 4.62
CA GLY A 178 20.32 -10.24 4.02
C GLY A 178 19.08 -11.08 4.40
N THR A 179 18.07 -10.48 5.03
CA THR A 179 16.82 -11.16 5.41
C THR A 179 15.93 -11.41 4.19
N LEU A 180 15.85 -10.45 3.27
CA LEU A 180 15.17 -10.61 2.00
C LEU A 180 16.15 -11.04 0.91
N THR A 181 15.68 -11.81 -0.06
CA THR A 181 16.43 -12.16 -1.26
C THR A 181 16.97 -10.89 -1.93
N ALA A 182 18.26 -10.89 -2.24
CA ALA A 182 18.95 -9.77 -2.87
C ALA A 182 18.29 -9.38 -4.20
N SER A 183 18.31 -8.09 -4.51
CA SER A 183 17.67 -7.54 -5.69
C SER A 183 18.49 -6.42 -6.31
N THR A 184 18.43 -6.28 -7.63
CA THR A 184 19.02 -5.17 -8.39
C THR A 184 18.14 -3.91 -8.34
N TRP A 185 17.38 -3.72 -7.26
CA TRP A 185 16.49 -2.57 -7.12
C TRP A 185 17.32 -1.32 -6.84
N ASN A 186 16.84 -0.18 -7.30
CA ASN A 186 17.58 1.08 -7.16
C ASN A 186 17.77 1.44 -5.68
N PRO A 187 18.86 2.13 -5.33
CA PRO A 187 19.05 2.69 -3.99
C PRO A 187 17.81 3.45 -3.49
N LEU A 188 17.60 3.46 -2.18
CA LEU A 188 16.44 4.16 -1.59
C LEU A 188 16.41 5.64 -1.96
N ALA A 189 17.57 6.31 -1.94
CA ALA A 189 17.70 7.72 -2.31
C ALA A 189 17.18 7.98 -3.74
N ASP A 190 17.61 7.18 -4.73
CA ASP A 190 17.16 7.33 -6.13
C ASP A 190 15.64 7.12 -6.25
N ARG A 191 15.10 6.09 -5.59
CA ARG A 191 13.65 5.80 -5.62
C ARG A 191 12.84 6.94 -5.01
N MET A 192 13.30 7.49 -3.89
CA MET A 192 12.65 8.61 -3.20
C MET A 192 12.81 9.90 -4.01
N GLU A 193 13.97 10.15 -4.62
CA GLU A 193 14.20 11.28 -5.53
C GLU A 193 13.18 11.30 -6.67
N TRP A 194 12.93 10.16 -7.32
CA TRP A 194 11.92 10.08 -8.39
C TRP A 194 10.53 10.47 -7.90
N LYS A 195 10.15 10.04 -6.69
CA LYS A 195 8.84 10.36 -6.10
C LYS A 195 8.70 11.85 -5.83
N ILE A 196 9.69 12.50 -5.20
CA ILE A 196 9.60 13.95 -4.91
C ILE A 196 9.64 14.78 -6.19
N ASN A 197 10.42 14.36 -7.19
CA ASN A 197 10.43 15.03 -8.49
C ASN A 197 9.07 14.94 -9.18
N ARG A 198 8.38 13.78 -9.16
CA ARG A 198 7.01 13.67 -9.67
C ARG A 198 6.04 14.62 -8.95
N VAL A 199 6.12 14.70 -7.61
CA VAL A 199 5.32 15.63 -6.81
C VAL A 199 5.57 17.08 -7.21
N LYS A 200 6.85 17.48 -7.30
CA LYS A 200 7.26 18.82 -7.72
C LYS A 200 6.80 19.15 -9.14
N GLU A 201 6.93 18.21 -10.08
CA GLU A 201 6.42 18.37 -11.45
C GLU A 201 4.90 18.58 -11.49
N ARG A 202 4.14 17.84 -10.65
CA ARG A 202 2.68 18.02 -10.57
C ARG A 202 2.31 19.37 -9.99
N LEU A 203 2.97 19.81 -8.92
CA LEU A 203 2.73 21.12 -8.30
C LEU A 203 3.11 22.27 -9.25
N ALA A 204 4.19 22.15 -10.00
CA ALA A 204 4.57 23.13 -11.01
C ALA A 204 3.54 23.23 -12.15
N ALA A 205 2.93 22.10 -12.52
CA ALA A 205 1.87 22.06 -13.53
C ALA A 205 0.53 22.61 -13.02
N ASP A 206 0.27 22.56 -11.71
CA ASP A 206 -0.95 23.04 -11.08
C ASP A 206 -0.69 23.58 -9.65
N PRO A 207 -0.23 24.84 -9.51
CA PRO A 207 0.18 25.40 -8.22
C PRO A 207 -0.94 25.55 -7.18
N GLY A 208 -2.21 25.43 -7.59
CA GLY A 208 -3.36 25.46 -6.69
C GLY A 208 -3.81 24.07 -6.21
N LEU A 209 -3.14 23.01 -6.68
CA LEU A 209 -3.50 21.64 -6.37
C LEU A 209 -3.11 21.29 -4.94
N LYS A 210 -4.11 20.92 -4.14
CA LYS A 210 -3.89 20.34 -2.82
C LYS A 210 -3.74 18.83 -2.93
N ILE A 211 -2.50 18.36 -3.06
CA ILE A 211 -2.24 16.92 -3.24
C ILE A 211 -2.73 16.10 -2.03
N SER A 212 -2.68 16.68 -0.83
CA SER A 212 -3.21 16.10 0.41
C SER A 212 -4.74 15.86 0.39
N GLU A 213 -5.47 16.49 -0.54
CA GLU A 213 -6.93 16.34 -0.71
C GLU A 213 -7.30 15.48 -1.94
N ILE A 214 -6.32 14.89 -2.65
CA ILE A 214 -6.59 14.03 -3.81
C ILE A 214 -7.20 12.69 -3.35
N PRO A 215 -8.39 12.32 -3.82
CA PRO A 215 -9.02 11.06 -3.48
C PRO A 215 -8.50 9.91 -4.34
N TYR A 216 -8.93 8.68 -4.02
CA TYR A 216 -8.74 7.52 -4.90
C TYR A 216 -9.29 7.80 -6.29
N GLY A 217 -8.54 7.43 -7.33
CA GLY A 217 -8.88 7.76 -8.71
C GLY A 217 -7.68 7.99 -9.61
N PRO A 218 -7.86 8.69 -10.75
CA PRO A 218 -6.82 8.83 -11.78
C PRO A 218 -5.50 9.43 -11.28
N ASP A 219 -5.59 10.37 -10.34
CA ASP A 219 -4.43 11.09 -9.81
C ASP A 219 -3.87 10.47 -8.53
N GLN A 220 -4.43 9.37 -8.02
CA GLN A 220 -4.06 8.81 -6.71
C GLN A 220 -2.55 8.55 -6.57
N ASN A 221 -1.88 8.12 -7.64
CA ASN A 221 -0.44 7.84 -7.59
C ASN A 221 0.40 9.05 -7.14
N ILE A 222 -0.04 10.28 -7.43
CA ILE A 222 0.67 11.46 -6.92
C ILE A 222 0.45 11.66 -5.43
N ALA A 223 -0.73 11.33 -4.92
CA ALA A 223 -1.02 11.35 -3.48
C ALA A 223 -0.19 10.30 -2.74
N TYR A 224 0.09 9.14 -3.36
CA TYR A 224 0.96 8.11 -2.79
C TYR A 224 2.40 8.63 -2.67
N ASP A 225 2.94 9.24 -3.71
CA ASP A 225 4.30 9.78 -3.70
C ASP A 225 4.47 10.93 -2.72
N TYR A 226 3.51 11.87 -2.72
CA TYR A 226 3.45 12.96 -1.75
C TYR A 226 3.36 12.40 -0.34
N GLY A 227 2.47 11.45 -0.11
CA GLY A 227 2.31 10.78 1.17
C GLY A 227 3.55 10.04 1.63
N THR A 228 4.25 9.36 0.73
CA THR A 228 5.52 8.66 1.03
C THR A 228 6.53 9.64 1.64
N TRP A 229 6.65 10.83 1.05
CA TRP A 229 7.56 11.86 1.54
C TRP A 229 7.06 12.58 2.79
N ALA A 230 5.76 12.81 2.90
CA ALA A 230 5.17 13.36 4.11
C ALA A 230 5.43 12.45 5.32
N LEU A 231 5.26 11.13 5.15
CA LEU A 231 5.55 10.16 6.20
C LEU A 231 7.06 10.01 6.48
N ALA A 232 7.92 10.19 5.46
CA ALA A 232 9.36 10.28 5.68
C ALA A 232 9.74 11.50 6.53
N TYR A 233 9.12 12.65 6.29
CA TYR A 233 9.35 13.86 7.06
C TYR A 233 8.83 13.75 8.50
N LEU A 234 7.64 13.16 8.69
CA LEU A 234 7.13 12.82 10.01
C LEU A 234 8.08 11.90 10.78
N ALA A 235 8.65 10.89 10.11
CA ALA A 235 9.61 9.98 10.72
C ALA A 235 10.94 10.67 11.09
N ASP A 236 11.42 11.63 10.31
CA ASP A 236 12.60 12.43 10.65
C ASP A 236 12.37 13.33 11.88
N MET A 237 11.18 13.94 11.98
CA MET A 237 10.85 14.84 13.09
C MET A 237 10.77 14.14 14.46
N VAL A 238 10.15 12.95 14.53
CA VAL A 238 9.81 12.30 15.81
C VAL A 238 10.32 10.85 15.93
N GLY A 239 10.95 10.31 14.90
CA GLY A 239 11.47 8.95 14.84
C GLY A 239 10.60 7.99 14.00
N PRO A 240 11.21 6.94 13.42
CA PRO A 240 10.56 6.05 12.45
C PRO A 240 9.46 5.17 13.07
N ASP A 241 9.52 4.90 14.36
CA ASP A 241 8.58 4.02 15.05
C ASP A 241 7.29 4.75 15.47
N ALA A 242 7.27 6.09 15.44
CA ALA A 242 6.19 6.91 15.97
C ALA A 242 4.83 6.63 15.32
N LEU A 243 4.81 6.26 14.03
CA LEU A 243 3.59 5.89 13.31
C LEU A 243 2.90 4.68 13.95
N LEU A 244 3.66 3.65 14.33
CA LEU A 244 3.12 2.44 14.96
C LEU A 244 2.95 2.62 16.47
N ASP A 245 4.00 3.05 17.16
CA ASP A 245 4.08 3.05 18.61
C ASP A 245 3.27 4.17 19.28
N SER A 246 2.94 5.22 18.52
CA SER A 246 2.13 6.34 19.01
C SER A 246 0.88 6.57 18.19
N PHE A 247 0.96 6.82 16.87
CA PHE A 247 -0.24 7.20 16.11
C PHE A 247 -1.28 6.08 16.09
N TYR A 248 -0.92 4.90 15.58
CA TYR A 248 -1.85 3.77 15.52
C TYR A 248 -2.21 3.22 16.92
N ALA A 249 -1.30 3.32 17.88
CA ALA A 249 -1.54 2.90 19.27
C ALA A 249 -2.62 3.73 19.98
N ASN A 250 -2.76 5.02 19.65
CA ASN A 250 -3.76 5.92 20.26
C ASN A 250 -5.03 6.10 19.41
N LEU A 251 -5.05 5.56 18.18
CA LEU A 251 -6.05 5.87 17.17
C LEU A 251 -7.50 5.63 17.62
N ASN A 252 -7.78 4.50 18.28
CA ASN A 252 -9.14 4.18 18.74
C ASN A 252 -9.58 5.05 19.92
N ASP A 253 -8.66 5.52 20.75
CA ASP A 253 -8.98 6.27 21.97
C ASP A 253 -9.14 7.77 21.69
N LEU A 254 -8.34 8.30 20.76
CA LEU A 254 -8.26 9.73 20.49
C LEU A 254 -8.90 10.14 19.16
N GLY A 255 -9.10 9.19 18.24
CA GLY A 255 -9.45 9.51 16.86
C GLY A 255 -8.25 10.08 16.09
N TRP A 256 -8.44 10.29 14.79
CA TRP A 256 -7.33 10.55 13.86
C TRP A 256 -6.53 11.82 14.20
N GLU A 257 -7.19 12.98 14.29
CA GLU A 257 -6.48 14.27 14.46
C GLU A 257 -5.79 14.39 15.83
N GLU A 258 -6.44 13.96 16.91
CA GLU A 258 -5.83 14.02 18.24
C GLU A 258 -4.69 12.98 18.37
N SER A 259 -4.77 11.84 17.67
CA SER A 259 -3.63 10.90 17.59
C SER A 259 -2.47 11.49 16.80
N PHE A 260 -2.76 12.24 15.74
CA PHE A 260 -1.77 12.99 14.97
C PHE A 260 -1.07 14.03 15.85
N ILE A 261 -1.84 14.90 16.52
CA ILE A 261 -1.33 15.93 17.43
C ILE A 261 -0.47 15.30 18.54
N ARG A 262 -0.97 14.24 19.16
CA ARG A 262 -0.24 13.55 20.24
C ARG A 262 1.10 12.99 19.77
N THR A 263 1.15 12.48 18.54
CA THR A 263 2.34 11.82 18.00
C THR A 263 3.37 12.80 17.47
N TYR A 264 2.91 13.82 16.75
CA TYR A 264 3.76 14.73 15.98
C TYR A 264 3.90 16.12 16.61
N GLY A 265 3.14 16.41 17.67
CA GLY A 265 3.21 17.68 18.39
C GLY A 265 2.54 18.87 17.67
N MET A 266 1.91 18.63 16.53
CA MET A 266 1.21 19.64 15.73
C MET A 266 -0.03 19.04 15.05
N GLY A 267 -0.98 19.90 14.65
CA GLY A 267 -2.15 19.46 13.89
C GLY A 267 -1.80 19.11 12.45
N SER A 268 -2.60 18.25 11.82
CA SER A 268 -2.32 17.77 10.45
C SER A 268 -2.33 18.87 9.40
N VAL A 269 -3.19 19.87 9.54
CA VAL A 269 -3.23 21.04 8.64
C VAL A 269 -1.94 21.85 8.74
N ALA A 270 -1.48 22.12 9.98
CA ALA A 270 -0.23 22.84 10.20
C ALA A 270 0.98 22.06 9.68
N PHE A 271 0.96 20.73 9.84
CA PHE A 271 1.98 19.86 9.26
C PHE A 271 2.01 19.94 7.73
N ILE A 272 0.85 19.91 7.06
CA ILE A 272 0.80 20.01 5.60
C ILE A 272 1.38 21.34 5.12
N ASP A 273 1.05 22.45 5.79
CA ASP A 273 1.64 23.76 5.48
C ASP A 273 3.18 23.74 5.65
N GLU A 274 3.69 23.16 6.74
CA GLU A 274 5.13 23.01 6.99
C GLU A 274 5.81 22.07 5.97
N PHE A 275 5.15 20.99 5.58
CA PHE A 275 5.66 20.05 4.58
C PHE A 275 5.73 20.67 3.19
N GLU A 276 4.81 21.57 2.83
CA GLU A 276 4.89 22.33 1.58
C GLU A 276 6.14 23.24 1.56
N GLU A 277 6.55 23.82 2.70
CA GLU A 277 7.82 24.55 2.80
C GLU A 277 9.03 23.61 2.63
N PHE A 278 8.97 22.40 3.21
CA PHE A 278 9.99 21.38 3.01
C PHE A 278 10.14 20.98 1.52
N LEU A 279 9.04 20.91 0.76
CA LEU A 279 9.07 20.59 -0.66
C LEU A 279 9.86 21.62 -1.49
N GLU A 280 10.00 22.86 -1.02
CA GLU A 280 10.77 23.91 -1.70
C GLU A 280 12.29 23.85 -1.41
N LEU A 281 12.72 23.03 -0.46
CA LEU A 281 14.15 22.87 -0.14
C LEU A 281 14.95 22.26 -1.31
N PRO A 282 16.27 22.52 -1.36
CA PRO A 282 17.16 21.81 -2.27
C PRO A 282 17.05 20.29 -2.10
N LEU A 283 17.09 19.56 -3.22
CA LEU A 283 16.98 18.09 -3.22
C LEU A 283 17.97 17.41 -2.27
N THR A 284 19.17 17.96 -2.11
CA THR A 284 20.18 17.43 -1.18
C THR A 284 19.76 17.50 0.28
N GLU A 285 19.02 18.54 0.67
CA GLU A 285 18.47 18.68 2.02
C GLU A 285 17.27 17.74 2.21
N GLN A 286 16.44 17.59 1.18
CA GLN A 286 15.32 16.66 1.20
C GLN A 286 15.78 15.21 1.32
N LEU A 287 16.79 14.79 0.57
CA LEU A 287 17.33 13.44 0.65
C LEU A 287 18.06 13.14 1.97
N ALA A 288 18.51 14.17 2.70
CA ALA A 288 19.28 14.00 3.93
C ALA A 288 18.45 13.45 5.11
N ILE A 289 17.11 13.51 5.03
CA ILE A 289 16.22 12.99 6.09
C ILE A 289 15.97 11.48 5.97
N LEU A 290 16.36 10.86 4.84
CA LEU A 290 16.15 9.44 4.62
C LEU A 290 17.11 8.60 5.49
N PRO A 291 16.68 7.42 5.98
CA PRO A 291 17.49 6.56 6.85
C PRO A 291 18.66 5.87 6.14
#